data_AF-A0A6C0ANA6-F1
#
_entry.id   AF-A0A6C0ANA6-F1
#
_cell.length_a   1.000
_cell.length_b   1.000
_cell.length_c   1.000
_cell.angle_alpha   90.00
_cell.angle_beta   90.00
_cell.angle_gamma   90.00
#
_symmetry.space_group_name_H-M   'P 1'
#
loop_
_entity.id
_entity.type
_entity.pdbx_description
1 polymer ?
#
loop_
_entity_poly.entity_id
_entity_poly.type
_entity_poly.pdbx_seq_one_letter_code
_entity_poly.pdbx_strand_id
1 'polypeptide(L)'
;MNILIKDHKDSLESIQRDGQIVYIIGPGVLKSPGHPGGNQQFDRQLKIFRVACKEPYLFKIYNKDLEGHTEYLGEYKVLGYKIKLSFAGFRYYEYKMVRINPFIPSTLD
;
A
#
# COMPACT_ATOMS: atom_id res chain seq x y z
N MET A 1 -8.68 -4.33 -7.25
CA MET A 1 -8.84 -4.16 -5.78
C MET A 1 -8.43 -2.74 -5.45
N ASN A 2 -9.15 -2.08 -4.56
CA ASN A 2 -8.84 -0.71 -4.14
C ASN A 2 -8.11 -0.73 -2.80
N ILE A 3 -7.08 0.10 -2.66
CA ILE A 3 -6.29 0.28 -1.44
C ILE A 3 -6.36 1.76 -1.07
N LEU A 4 -6.64 2.05 0.19
CA LEU A 4 -6.66 3.40 0.74
C LEU A 4 -5.54 3.49 1.78
N ILE A 5 -4.58 4.37 1.52
CA ILE A 5 -3.53 4.74 2.46
C ILE A 5 -4.00 5.99 3.19
N LYS A 6 -3.66 6.10 4.47
CA LYS A 6 -3.95 7.29 5.26
C LYS A 6 -2.64 7.94 5.66
N ASP A 7 -2.52 9.23 5.38
CA ASP A 7 -1.37 10.00 5.84
C ASP A 7 -1.38 10.05 7.37
N HIS A 8 -0.29 9.55 7.94
CA HIS A 8 -0.01 9.69 9.36
C HIS A 8 1.49 9.55 9.56
N LYS A 9 2.06 10.43 10.39
CA LYS A 9 3.51 10.42 10.71
C LYS A 9 4.02 9.06 11.22
N ASP A 10 3.15 8.32 11.89
CA ASP A 10 3.46 7.02 12.49
C ASP A 10 3.02 5.84 11.61
N SER A 11 2.39 6.07 10.45
CA SER A 11 2.01 4.97 9.55
C SER A 11 3.26 4.23 9.06
N LEU A 12 3.18 2.89 8.97
CA LEU A 12 4.21 2.09 8.32
C LEU A 12 4.00 2.00 6.79
N GLU A 13 2.89 2.54 6.30
CA GLU A 13 2.67 2.73 4.86
C GLU A 13 3.39 3.99 4.41
N SER A 14 3.94 3.99 3.19
CA SER A 14 4.64 5.17 2.67
C SER A 14 4.50 5.33 1.16
N ILE A 15 4.49 6.58 0.73
CA ILE A 15 4.50 6.99 -0.66
C ILE A 15 5.88 7.58 -0.93
N GLN A 16 6.59 7.08 -1.94
CA GLN A 16 7.96 7.46 -2.27
C GLN A 16 8.09 7.78 -3.76
N ARG A 17 9.14 8.54 -4.11
CA ARG A 17 9.47 8.89 -5.51
C ARG A 17 8.28 9.53 -6.23
N ASP A 18 7.69 10.57 -5.66
CA ASP A 18 6.55 11.31 -6.24
C ASP A 18 5.37 10.39 -6.62
N GLY A 19 5.06 9.44 -5.73
CA GLY A 19 3.98 8.47 -5.94
C GLY A 19 4.34 7.28 -6.83
N GLN A 20 5.56 7.17 -7.35
CA GLN A 20 5.93 6.03 -8.20
C GLN A 20 6.04 4.71 -7.43
N ILE A 21 6.43 4.77 -6.15
CA ILE A 21 6.58 3.60 -5.28
C ILE A 21 5.70 3.80 -4.06
N VAL A 22 4.92 2.77 -3.73
CA VAL A 22 4.07 2.77 -2.55
C VAL A 22 4.34 1.51 -1.74
N TYR A 23 4.60 1.67 -0.44
CA TYR A 23 4.68 0.57 0.51
C TYR A 23 3.37 0.48 1.27
N ILE A 24 2.73 -0.69 1.22
CA ILE A 24 1.46 -0.95 1.89
C ILE A 24 1.61 -2.11 2.86
N ILE A 25 0.80 -2.09 3.91
CA ILE A 25 0.75 -3.18 4.89
C ILE A 25 -0.27 -4.21 4.41
N GLY A 26 0.09 -5.48 4.53
CA GLY A 26 -0.77 -6.59 4.16
C GLY A 26 -2.06 -6.64 4.97
N PRO A 27 -3.12 -7.31 4.45
CA PRO A 27 -4.36 -7.52 5.18
C PRO A 27 -4.12 -8.23 6.51
N GLY A 28 -4.73 -7.71 7.56
CA GLY A 28 -4.67 -8.23 8.93
C GLY A 28 -5.41 -7.32 9.90
N VAL A 29 -5.35 -7.63 11.19
CA VAL A 29 -5.84 -6.72 12.22
C VAL A 29 -4.86 -5.54 12.29
N LEU A 30 -5.35 -4.33 12.03
CA LEU A 30 -4.58 -3.09 12.12
C LEU A 30 -5.15 -2.20 13.24
N LYS A 31 -4.27 -1.54 13.99
CA LYS A 31 -4.57 -0.43 14.88
C LYS A 31 -4.32 0.87 14.15
N SER A 32 -5.15 1.87 14.39
CA SER A 32 -4.92 3.19 13.80
C SER A 32 -3.59 3.76 14.32
N PRO A 33 -2.74 4.33 13.45
CA PRO A 33 -2.92 4.55 12.01
C PRO A 33 -2.08 3.56 11.19
N GLY A 34 -2.65 2.39 10.90
CA GLY A 34 -2.03 1.39 10.03
C GLY A 34 -1.08 0.42 10.74
N HIS A 35 -0.85 0.52 12.04
CA HIS A 35 0.03 -0.43 12.74
C HIS A 35 -0.56 -1.84 12.81
N PRO A 36 0.25 -2.91 12.73
CA PRO A 36 -0.22 -4.25 13.02
C PRO A 36 -0.77 -4.36 14.45
N GLY A 37 -2.01 -4.81 14.59
CA GLY A 37 -2.67 -5.08 15.86
C GLY A 37 -2.48 -6.51 16.37
N GLY A 38 -1.77 -7.35 15.61
CA GLY A 38 -1.46 -8.75 15.92
C GLY A 38 -0.62 -9.37 14.82
N ASN A 39 -0.15 -10.61 15.04
CA ASN A 39 0.60 -11.36 14.03
C ASN A 39 -0.27 -11.62 12.79
N GLN A 40 0.17 -11.11 11.65
CA GLN A 40 -0.48 -11.37 10.37
C GLN A 40 -0.20 -12.80 9.89
N GLN A 41 -1.25 -13.45 9.42
CA GLN A 41 -1.21 -14.81 8.91
C GLN A 41 -1.08 -14.80 7.38
N PHE A 42 -0.41 -15.82 6.84
CA PHE A 42 -0.15 -15.93 5.40
C PHE A 42 -1.42 -16.12 4.57
N ASP A 43 -2.40 -16.88 5.07
CA ASP A 43 -3.70 -17.13 4.44
C ASP A 43 -4.45 -15.83 4.10
N ARG A 44 -4.35 -14.81 4.95
CA ARG A 44 -4.96 -13.49 4.72
C ARG A 44 -4.33 -12.76 3.52
N GLN A 45 -3.07 -13.06 3.20
CA GLN A 45 -2.33 -12.46 2.09
C GLN A 45 -2.78 -12.98 0.73
N LEU A 46 -3.44 -14.16 0.70
CA LEU A 46 -3.93 -14.76 -0.54
C LEU A 46 -4.87 -13.84 -1.33
N LYS A 47 -5.54 -12.88 -0.68
CA LYS A 47 -6.35 -11.87 -1.39
C LYS A 47 -5.50 -10.99 -2.30
N ILE A 48 -4.33 -10.54 -1.83
CA ILE A 48 -3.39 -9.75 -2.65
C ILE A 48 -2.82 -10.63 -3.76
N PHE A 49 -2.36 -11.85 -3.44
CA PHE A 49 -1.80 -12.76 -4.44
C PHE A 49 -2.80 -13.13 -5.53
N ARG A 50 -4.06 -13.41 -5.18
CA ARG A 50 -5.12 -13.69 -6.15
C ARG A 50 -5.36 -12.54 -7.13
N VAL A 51 -5.19 -11.29 -6.70
CA VAL A 51 -5.30 -10.13 -7.59
C VAL A 51 -4.03 -9.99 -8.43
N ALA A 52 -2.86 -10.22 -7.83
CA ALA A 52 -1.58 -10.22 -8.54
C ALA A 52 -1.45 -11.32 -9.61
N CYS A 53 -2.29 -12.36 -9.58
CA CYS A 53 -2.33 -13.44 -10.59
C CYS A 53 -3.39 -13.23 -11.70
N LYS A 54 -4.16 -12.13 -11.70
CA LYS A 54 -5.16 -11.85 -12.74
C LYS A 54 -4.59 -10.96 -13.82
N GLU A 55 -4.97 -11.12 -15.08
CA GLU A 55 -4.56 -10.18 -16.14
C GLU A 55 -5.73 -9.24 -16.52
N PRO A 56 -5.54 -7.90 -16.49
CA PRO A 56 -4.38 -7.18 -15.96
C PRO A 56 -4.38 -7.09 -14.41
N TYR A 57 -3.23 -7.33 -13.75
CA TYR A 57 -3.14 -7.30 -12.28
C TYR A 57 -2.90 -5.89 -11.74
N LEU A 58 -3.96 -5.10 -11.64
CA LEU A 58 -3.87 -3.70 -11.21
C LEU A 58 -4.56 -3.43 -9.88
N PHE A 59 -3.84 -2.74 -9.00
CA PHE A 59 -4.34 -2.21 -7.75
C PHE A 59 -4.54 -0.71 -7.88
N LYS A 60 -5.76 -0.24 -7.61
CA LYS A 60 -6.08 1.19 -7.56
C LYS A 60 -5.72 1.70 -6.16
N ILE A 61 -4.76 2.61 -6.06
CA ILE A 61 -4.32 3.16 -4.79
C ILE A 61 -4.83 4.60 -4.65
N TYR A 62 -5.35 4.91 -3.47
CA TYR A 62 -5.81 6.22 -3.06
C TYR A 62 -5.05 6.65 -1.81
N ASN A 63 -4.76 7.94 -1.68
CA ASN A 63 -4.28 8.54 -0.44
C ASN A 63 -5.42 9.30 0.22
N LYS A 64 -5.52 9.24 1.55
CA LYS A 64 -6.36 10.12 2.34
C LYS A 64 -5.48 10.97 3.23
N ASP A 65 -5.48 12.27 2.98
CA ASP A 65 -4.68 13.22 3.75
C ASP A 65 -5.24 13.41 5.18
N LEU A 66 -4.55 14.23 5.99
CA LEU A 66 -4.95 14.55 7.36
C LEU A 66 -6.24 15.39 7.44
N GLU A 67 -6.56 16.14 6.38
CA GLU A 67 -7.78 16.95 6.27
C GLU A 67 -9.00 16.11 5.82
N GLY A 68 -8.73 14.88 5.38
CA GLY A 68 -9.72 13.91 4.96
C GLY A 68 -9.99 13.91 3.45
N HIS A 69 -9.28 14.70 2.66
CA HIS A 69 -9.37 14.64 1.20
C HIS A 69 -8.78 13.33 0.70
N THR A 70 -9.45 12.73 -0.29
CA THR A 70 -9.02 11.48 -0.90
C THR A 70 -8.54 11.73 -2.32
N GLU A 71 -7.25 11.52 -2.56
CA GLU A 71 -6.61 11.63 -3.86
C GLU A 71 -6.42 10.26 -4.50
N TYR A 72 -6.65 10.15 -5.81
CA TYR A 72 -6.33 8.95 -6.56
C TYR A 72 -4.87 8.96 -7.02
N LEU A 73 -4.05 8.05 -6.48
CA LEU A 73 -2.62 7.97 -6.80
C LEU A 73 -2.34 7.23 -8.11
N GLY A 74 -3.25 6.36 -8.57
CA GLY A 74 -3.09 5.62 -9.83
C GLY A 74 -3.20 4.10 -9.71
N GLU A 75 -2.76 3.42 -10.77
CA GLU A 75 -2.77 1.95 -10.89
C GLU A 75 -1.37 1.38 -10.68
N TYR A 76 -1.29 0.38 -9.81
CA TYR A 76 -0.03 -0.20 -9.34
C TYR A 76 0.01 -1.71 -9.51
N LYS A 77 1.24 -2.22 -9.65
CA LYS A 77 1.59 -3.64 -9.60
C LYS A 77 2.36 -3.96 -8.33
N VAL A 78 2.18 -5.16 -7.80
CA VAL A 78 3.03 -5.70 -6.73
C VAL A 78 4.40 -6.05 -7.35
N LEU A 79 5.47 -5.41 -6.87
CA LEU A 79 6.84 -5.76 -7.24
C LEU A 79 7.38 -6.89 -6.35
N GLY A 80 6.96 -6.92 -5.09
CA GLY A 80 7.36 -7.94 -4.12
C GLY A 80 6.86 -7.63 -2.72
N TYR A 81 7.18 -8.48 -1.76
CA TYR A 81 6.84 -8.27 -0.36
C TYR A 81 7.98 -8.68 0.57
N LYS A 82 7.95 -8.16 1.80
CA LYS A 82 8.81 -8.55 2.91
C LYS A 82 7.96 -8.90 4.13
N ILE A 83 8.48 -9.77 4.98
CA ILE A 83 7.91 -10.04 6.30
C ILE A 83 8.76 -9.27 7.32
N LYS A 84 8.11 -8.44 8.13
CA LYS A 84 8.75 -7.55 9.11
C LYS A 84 8.13 -7.74 10.49
N LEU A 85 8.81 -7.24 11.52
CA LEU A 85 8.29 -7.13 12.88
C LEU A 85 7.99 -5.67 13.19
N SER A 86 6.80 -5.40 13.75
CA SER A 86 6.47 -4.08 14.27
C SER A 86 7.23 -3.80 15.57
N PHE A 87 7.23 -2.55 16.03
CA PHE A 87 7.80 -2.19 17.33
C PHE A 87 7.17 -2.99 18.49
N ALA A 88 5.89 -3.34 18.39
CA ALA A 88 5.19 -4.18 19.36
C ALA A 88 5.47 -5.69 19.21
N GLY A 89 6.39 -6.09 18.33
CA GLY A 89 6.77 -7.48 18.10
C GLY A 89 5.79 -8.28 17.22
N PHE A 90 4.84 -7.63 16.55
CA PHE A 90 3.91 -8.32 15.67
C PHE A 90 4.48 -8.49 14.26
N ARG A 91 4.42 -9.72 13.74
CA ARG A 91 4.76 -10.03 12.36
C ARG A 91 3.75 -9.40 11.40
N TYR A 92 4.23 -8.73 10.36
CA TYR A 92 3.39 -8.18 9.31
C TYR A 92 4.04 -8.29 7.93
N TYR A 93 3.21 -8.22 6.89
CA TYR A 93 3.65 -8.22 5.49
C TYR A 93 3.69 -6.78 4.99
N GLU A 94 4.78 -6.40 4.33
CA GLU A 94 4.95 -5.11 3.67
C GLU A 94 5.11 -5.36 2.17
N TYR A 95 4.20 -4.82 1.35
CA TYR A 95 4.25 -4.96 -0.10
C TYR A 95 4.82 -3.70 -0.72
N LYS A 96 5.75 -3.89 -1.65
CA LYS A 96 6.25 -2.83 -2.51
C LYS A 96 5.42 -2.82 -3.79
N MET A 97 4.75 -1.69 -4.03
CA MET A 97 3.89 -1.44 -5.18
C MET A 97 4.59 -0.44 -6.12
N VAL A 98 4.50 -0.66 -7.43
CA VAL A 98 5.05 0.23 -8.46
C VAL A 98 3.96 0.67 -9.42
N ARG A 99 3.93 1.97 -9.74
CA ARG A 99 2.95 2.56 -10.64
C ARG A 99 3.19 2.10 -12.09
N ILE A 100 2.14 1.83 -12.83
CA ILE A 100 2.24 1.36 -14.23
C ILE A 100 2.48 2.47 -15.23
N ASN A 101 1.83 3.60 -15.02
CA ASN A 101 2.03 4.79 -15.83
C ASN A 101 2.83 5.79 -14.98
N PRO A 102 4.04 6.20 -15.40
CA PRO A 102 4.73 7.28 -14.73
C PRO A 102 3.86 8.55 -14.78
N PHE A 103 3.95 9.37 -13.73
CA PHE A 103 3.41 10.71 -13.78
C PHE A 103 4.17 11.43 -14.90
N ILE A 104 3.47 11.79 -15.98
CA ILE A 104 4.00 12.74 -16.95
C ILE A 104 3.70 14.09 -16.31
N PRO A 105 4.69 14.84 -15.78
CA PRO A 105 4.45 16.22 -15.41
C PRO A 105 3.97 16.90 -16.69
N SER A 106 2.85 17.62 -16.64
CA SER A 106 2.49 18.54 -17.70
C SER A 106 3.58 19.62 -17.75
N THR A 107 4.67 19.34 -18.47
CA THR A 107 5.50 20.41 -19.00
C THR A 107 4.67 21.09 -20.07
N LEU A 108 4.56 22.41 -19.95
CA LEU A 108 3.85 23.39 -20.78
C LEU A 108 2.47 23.78 -20.24
N ASP A 109 2.50 24.76 -19.32
CA ASP A 109 1.94 26.10 -19.61
C ASP A 109 2.96 27.16 -19.14
#